data_AF-X1H7E3-F1
#
_entry.id   AF-X1H7E3-F1
#
_cell.length_a   1.000
_cell.length_b   1.000
_cell.length_c   1.000
_cell.angle_alpha   90.00
_cell.angle_beta   90.00
_cell.angle_gamma   90.00
#
_symmetry.space_group_name_H-M   'P 1'
#
loop_
_entity.id
_entity.type
_entity.pdbx_description
1 polymer ?
#
loop_
_entity_poly.entity_id
_entity_poly.type
_entity_poly.pdbx_seq_one_letter_code
_entity_poly.pdbx_strand_id
1 'polypeptide(L)'
;GFAKIEQEVYLNAWLEEQSYLKFKNPSPESLAEISPSSRAFVMEPNRIYLNLKEKFPEGCVEQSEKKALKEEISKKLEKLEYKGKKVVRCVFDAEEIYSGPYLSEGPDLIVLSECGFDMKGSVKKKEVFGRSKMQGMHTWDDAFFLSKKEQGQDLSISDLANIILDDFSKK
;
A
#
# COMPACT_ATOMS: atom_id res chain seq x y z
N GLY A 1 11.48 -5.93 -7.65
CA GLY A 1 12.83 -5.42 -7.43
C GLY A 1 12.81 -3.91 -7.39
N PHE A 2 13.43 -3.23 -8.36
CA PHE A 2 13.58 -1.76 -8.34
C PHE A 2 13.50 -1.12 -9.72
N ALA A 3 12.91 0.08 -9.77
CA ALA A 3 12.88 0.93 -10.97
C ALA A 3 13.06 2.41 -10.62
N LYS A 4 13.27 3.24 -11.64
CA LYS A 4 13.36 4.70 -11.49
C LYS A 4 11.98 5.28 -11.16
N ILE A 5 11.93 6.26 -10.27
CA ILE A 5 10.71 7.03 -10.00
C ILE A 5 10.47 8.03 -11.14
N GLU A 6 9.29 7.96 -11.74
CA GLU A 6 8.73 9.05 -12.54
C GLU A 6 8.03 10.05 -11.64
N GLN A 7 7.21 9.58 -10.70
CA GLN A 7 6.31 10.41 -9.90
C GLN A 7 5.99 9.76 -8.54
N GLU A 8 5.94 10.53 -7.46
CA GLU A 8 5.43 10.03 -6.17
C GLU A 8 3.93 10.34 -6.07
N VAL A 9 3.18 9.43 -5.44
CA VAL A 9 1.72 9.47 -5.30
C VAL A 9 1.36 9.36 -3.82
N TYR A 10 0.79 10.42 -3.25
CA TYR A 10 0.45 10.52 -1.83
C TYR A 10 -1.02 10.13 -1.62
N LEU A 11 -1.25 8.89 -1.21
CA LEU A 11 -2.59 8.33 -1.09
C LEU A 11 -3.42 8.96 0.03
N ASN A 12 -2.80 9.40 1.13
CA ASN A 12 -3.51 10.15 2.16
C ASN A 12 -3.99 11.52 1.67
N ALA A 13 -3.20 12.21 0.83
CA ALA A 13 -3.66 13.44 0.17
C ALA A 13 -4.83 13.15 -0.79
N TRP A 14 -4.78 12.04 -1.54
CA TRP A 14 -5.88 11.62 -2.41
C TRP A 14 -7.15 11.29 -1.63
N LEU A 15 -7.03 10.56 -0.51
CA LEU A 15 -8.17 10.29 0.37
C LEU A 15 -8.75 11.57 0.99
N GLU A 16 -7.91 12.56 1.30
CA GLU A 16 -8.34 13.87 1.80
C GLU A 16 -9.12 14.65 0.72
N GLU A 17 -8.59 14.73 -0.50
CA GLU A 17 -9.28 15.34 -1.66
C GLU A 17 -10.63 14.66 -1.96
N GLN A 18 -10.70 13.33 -1.83
CA GLN A 18 -11.93 12.56 -2.04
C GLN A 18 -12.87 12.53 -0.81
N SER A 19 -12.53 13.29 0.26
CA SER A 19 -13.30 13.37 1.51
C SER A 19 -13.44 12.06 2.31
N TYR A 20 -12.60 11.06 2.04
CA TYR A 20 -12.53 9.84 2.86
C TYR A 20 -11.69 10.01 4.12
N LEU A 21 -10.70 10.90 4.07
CA LEU A 21 -9.79 11.20 5.17
C LEU A 21 -9.92 12.66 5.57
N LYS A 22 -9.96 12.94 6.86
CA LYS A 22 -9.86 14.29 7.41
C LYS A 22 -8.94 14.25 8.61
N PHE A 23 -8.20 15.33 8.82
CA PHE A 23 -7.38 15.49 10.03
C PHE A 23 -8.02 16.50 10.97
N LYS A 24 -7.75 16.35 12.27
CA LYS A 24 -8.14 17.28 13.33
C LYS A 24 -7.46 18.64 13.14
N ASN A 25 -6.23 18.64 12.59
CA ASN A 25 -5.42 19.81 12.30
C ASN A 25 -5.10 19.90 10.80
N PRO A 26 -4.94 21.10 10.22
CA PRO A 26 -4.60 21.27 8.81
C PRO A 26 -3.18 20.77 8.48
N SER A 27 -2.28 20.72 9.47
CA SER A 27 -0.90 20.24 9.32
C SER A 27 -0.65 19.06 10.26
N PRO A 28 -1.19 17.86 9.96
CA PRO A 28 -1.05 16.70 10.84
C PRO A 28 0.39 16.17 10.83
N GLU A 29 0.86 15.73 11.98
CA GLU A 29 2.18 15.13 12.15
C GLU A 29 2.10 13.60 12.19
N SER A 30 0.93 13.04 12.52
CA SER A 30 0.72 11.59 12.63
C SER A 30 -0.71 11.15 12.30
N LEU A 31 -0.89 9.82 12.13
CA LEU A 31 -2.22 9.21 11.98
C LEU A 31 -3.10 9.31 13.24
N ALA A 32 -2.51 9.61 14.41
CA ALA A 32 -3.30 9.83 15.63
C ALA A 32 -4.17 11.11 15.56
N GLU A 33 -3.87 11.99 14.61
CA GLU A 33 -4.61 13.23 14.37
C GLU A 33 -5.73 13.07 13.33
N ILE A 34 -6.05 11.85 12.92
CA ILE A 34 -7.21 11.58 12.06
C ILE A 34 -8.49 12.02 12.79
N SER A 35 -9.42 12.63 12.05
CA SER A 35 -10.74 13.01 12.55
C SER A 35 -11.63 11.77 12.72
N PRO A 36 -12.49 11.71 13.75
CA PRO A 36 -13.49 10.65 13.91
C PRO A 36 -14.44 10.48 12.71
N SER A 37 -14.56 11.50 11.85
CA SER A 37 -15.37 11.44 10.63
C SER A 37 -14.67 10.78 9.43
N SER A 38 -13.41 10.37 9.59
CA SER A 38 -12.63 9.75 8.52
C SER A 38 -13.02 8.30 8.34
N ARG A 39 -13.25 7.90 7.09
CA ARG A 39 -13.70 6.57 6.71
C ARG A 39 -12.56 5.65 6.28
N ALA A 40 -11.47 6.21 5.77
CA ALA A 40 -10.29 5.44 5.37
C ALA A 40 -9.01 6.25 5.54
N PHE A 41 -7.88 5.55 5.70
CA PHE A 41 -6.55 6.13 5.77
C PHE A 41 -5.51 5.16 5.22
N VAL A 42 -4.31 5.67 4.92
CA VAL A 42 -3.17 4.88 4.43
C VAL A 42 -2.11 4.79 5.50
N MET A 43 -1.63 3.57 5.76
CA MET A 43 -0.32 3.36 6.37
C MET A 43 0.68 3.07 5.27
N GLU A 44 1.86 3.70 5.34
CA GLU A 44 2.91 3.60 4.32
C GLU A 44 3.15 2.15 3.87
N PRO A 45 3.46 1.88 2.58
CA PRO A 45 3.42 2.83 1.46
C PRO A 45 2.06 2.90 0.74
N ASN A 46 1.39 1.75 0.57
CA ASN A 46 0.27 1.57 -0.36
C ASN A 46 -0.94 0.83 0.24
N ARG A 47 -1.01 0.80 1.57
CA ARG A 47 -1.97 -0.01 2.32
C ARG A 47 -3.10 0.86 2.85
N ILE A 48 -4.30 0.67 2.31
CA ILE A 48 -5.50 1.39 2.75
C ILE A 48 -6.20 0.57 3.82
N TYR A 49 -6.55 1.25 4.90
CA TYR A 49 -7.34 0.74 6.00
C TYR A 49 -8.66 1.50 6.07
N LEU A 50 -9.76 0.78 6.23
CA LEU A 50 -11.03 1.39 6.57
C LEU A 50 -11.07 1.63 8.08
N ASN A 51 -11.53 2.81 8.49
CA ASN A 51 -11.62 3.21 9.88
C ASN A 51 -12.87 2.57 10.54
N LEU A 52 -12.83 1.24 10.70
CA LEU A 52 -13.93 0.41 11.22
C LEU A 52 -14.10 0.58 12.73
N LYS A 53 -15.36 0.64 13.21
CA LYS A 53 -15.73 0.87 14.63
C LYS A 53 -15.07 -0.06 15.64
N GLU A 54 -14.89 -1.33 15.30
CA GLU A 54 -14.35 -2.35 16.21
C GLU A 54 -12.85 -2.60 16.00
N LYS A 55 -12.24 -1.98 14.99
CA LYS A 55 -10.83 -2.16 14.64
C LYS A 55 -9.95 -0.98 15.06
N PHE A 56 -10.50 0.23 15.04
CA PHE A 56 -9.75 1.46 15.32
C PHE A 56 -10.46 2.33 16.38
N PRO A 57 -9.72 3.06 17.24
CA PRO A 57 -10.27 3.74 18.42
C PRO A 57 -11.39 4.76 18.13
N GLU A 58 -11.30 5.47 17.00
CA GLU A 58 -12.30 6.45 16.54
C GLU A 58 -12.90 5.98 15.21
N GLY A 59 -13.08 4.67 15.04
CA GLY A 59 -13.71 4.09 13.87
C GLY A 59 -15.14 4.58 13.68
N CYS A 60 -15.51 4.95 12.46
CA CYS A 60 -16.87 5.37 12.12
C CYS A 60 -17.56 4.47 11.08
N VAL A 61 -16.80 3.62 10.38
CA VAL A 61 -17.34 2.74 9.34
C VAL A 61 -17.91 1.48 9.97
N GLU A 62 -19.14 1.15 9.60
CA GLU A 62 -19.76 -0.12 10.01
C GLU A 62 -19.22 -1.31 9.22
N GLN A 63 -19.22 -2.50 9.82
CA GLN A 63 -18.82 -3.71 9.12
C GLN A 63 -19.68 -3.99 7.88
N SER A 64 -20.95 -3.59 7.88
CA SER A 64 -21.87 -3.70 6.75
C SER A 64 -21.50 -2.78 5.57
N GLU A 65 -20.80 -1.67 5.83
CA GLU A 65 -20.34 -0.73 4.80
C GLU A 65 -19.01 -1.15 4.16
N LYS A 66 -18.23 -2.02 4.83
CA LYS A 66 -16.87 -2.42 4.43
C LYS A 66 -16.76 -2.75 2.95
N LYS A 67 -17.60 -3.67 2.46
CA LYS A 67 -17.55 -4.14 1.07
C LYS A 67 -17.83 -3.02 0.06
N ALA A 68 -18.90 -2.27 0.27
CA ALA A 68 -19.28 -1.17 -0.63
C ALA A 68 -18.20 -0.08 -0.68
N LEU A 69 -17.60 0.25 0.48
CA LEU A 69 -16.54 1.25 0.55
C LEU A 69 -15.25 0.78 -0.14
N LYS A 70 -14.88 -0.50 -0.01
CA LYS A 70 -13.75 -1.11 -0.73
C LYS A 70 -13.93 -0.99 -2.25
N GLU A 71 -15.10 -1.36 -2.75
CA GLU A 71 -15.42 -1.27 -4.18
C GLU A 71 -15.40 0.18 -4.69
N GLU A 72 -15.96 1.11 -3.91
CA GLU A 72 -16.00 2.53 -4.27
C GLU A 72 -14.58 3.13 -4.38
N ILE A 73 -13.75 2.93 -3.35
CA ILE A 73 -12.37 3.44 -3.32
C ILE A 73 -11.55 2.82 -4.46
N SER A 74 -11.66 1.51 -4.67
CA SER A 74 -10.94 0.80 -5.72
C SER A 74 -11.28 1.36 -7.11
N LYS A 75 -12.57 1.49 -7.44
CA LYS A 75 -13.03 2.03 -8.73
C LYS A 75 -12.59 3.47 -8.97
N LYS A 76 -12.47 4.30 -7.93
CA LYS A 76 -11.97 5.67 -8.06
C LYS A 76 -10.44 5.70 -8.25
N LEU A 77 -9.70 4.88 -7.50
CA LEU A 77 -8.25 4.78 -7.63
C LEU A 77 -7.80 4.23 -8.99
N GLU A 78 -8.52 3.26 -9.54
CA GLU A 78 -8.21 2.70 -10.87
C GLU A 78 -8.33 3.71 -12.01
N LYS A 79 -9.06 4.82 -11.78
CA LYS A 79 -9.21 5.95 -12.71
C LYS A 79 -8.21 7.08 -12.45
N LEU A 80 -7.33 6.93 -11.45
CA LEU A 80 -6.33 7.94 -11.15
C LEU A 80 -5.29 8.01 -12.27
N GLU A 81 -5.12 9.22 -12.82
CA GLU A 81 -4.19 9.50 -13.90
C GLU A 81 -3.22 10.62 -13.52
N TYR A 82 -2.02 10.55 -14.08
CA TYR A 82 -1.02 11.60 -14.02
C TYR A 82 -0.54 11.90 -15.44
N LYS A 83 -0.83 13.12 -15.94
CA LYS A 83 -0.47 13.55 -17.30
C LYS A 83 -0.93 12.56 -18.39
N GLY A 84 -2.15 12.04 -18.25
CA GLY A 84 -2.74 11.06 -19.18
C GLY A 84 -2.18 9.64 -19.08
N LYS A 85 -1.30 9.35 -18.11
CA LYS A 85 -0.85 8.00 -17.81
C LYS A 85 -1.65 7.42 -16.64
N LYS A 86 -2.06 6.15 -16.76
CA LYS A 86 -2.66 5.40 -15.64
C LYS A 86 -1.63 5.26 -14.51
N VAL A 87 -2.06 5.56 -13.29
CA VAL A 87 -1.19 5.52 -12.10
C VAL A 87 -1.29 4.18 -11.37
N VAL A 88 -2.51 3.64 -11.27
CA VAL A 88 -2.81 2.41 -10.53
C VAL A 88 -2.98 1.27 -11.52
N ARG A 89 -2.15 0.23 -11.40
CA ARG A 89 -2.27 -1.00 -12.18
C ARG A 89 -3.54 -1.75 -11.77
N CYS A 90 -3.65 -2.06 -10.48
CA CYS A 90 -4.81 -2.69 -9.86
C CYS A 90 -4.89 -2.36 -8.36
N VAL A 91 -6.06 -2.55 -7.78
CA VAL A 91 -6.27 -2.51 -6.33
C VAL A 91 -6.69 -3.90 -5.87
N PHE A 92 -5.91 -4.50 -4.98
CA PHE A 92 -6.22 -5.82 -4.44
C PHE A 92 -7.05 -5.71 -3.17
N ASP A 93 -8.04 -6.58 -3.07
CA ASP A 93 -8.67 -6.90 -1.81
C ASP A 93 -7.71 -7.76 -0.97
N ALA A 94 -7.30 -7.24 0.19
CA ALA A 94 -6.37 -7.97 1.05
C ALA A 94 -6.92 -9.32 1.52
N GLU A 95 -8.25 -9.46 1.70
CA GLU A 95 -8.89 -10.70 2.12
C GLU A 95 -8.84 -11.79 1.04
N GLU A 96 -8.61 -11.41 -0.23
CA GLU A 96 -8.47 -12.34 -1.35
C GLU A 96 -7.02 -12.80 -1.57
N ILE A 97 -6.03 -11.98 -1.20
CA ILE A 97 -4.62 -12.24 -1.49
C ILE A 97 -3.77 -12.60 -0.27
N TYR A 98 -4.22 -12.26 0.94
CA TYR A 98 -3.53 -12.60 2.18
C TYR A 98 -4.21 -13.77 2.88
N SER A 99 -3.40 -14.54 3.60
CA SER A 99 -3.86 -15.63 4.47
C SER A 99 -3.01 -15.70 5.73
N GLY A 100 -3.54 -16.35 6.77
CA GLY A 100 -2.86 -16.55 8.04
C GLY A 100 -3.55 -15.87 9.24
N PRO A 101 -3.00 -16.06 10.45
CA PRO A 101 -3.68 -15.70 11.70
C PRO A 101 -3.83 -14.18 11.92
N TYR A 102 -3.05 -13.36 11.21
CA TYR A 102 -3.04 -11.90 11.36
C TYR A 102 -3.84 -11.18 10.25
N LEU A 103 -4.66 -11.90 9.48
CA LEU A 103 -5.43 -11.32 8.37
C LEU A 103 -6.32 -10.15 8.84
N SER A 104 -6.95 -10.29 10.01
CA SER A 104 -7.84 -9.26 10.59
C SER A 104 -7.09 -7.97 10.95
N GLU A 105 -5.79 -8.06 11.27
CA GLU A 105 -4.92 -6.92 11.59
C GLU A 105 -4.35 -6.24 10.33
N GLY A 106 -4.43 -6.92 9.18
CA GLY A 106 -3.93 -6.43 7.89
C GLY A 106 -4.72 -5.24 7.31
N PRO A 107 -4.27 -4.70 6.17
CA PRO A 107 -5.01 -3.68 5.43
C PRO A 107 -6.32 -4.24 4.85
N ASP A 108 -7.18 -3.34 4.37
CA ASP A 108 -8.39 -3.73 3.63
C ASP A 108 -8.13 -3.73 2.13
N LEU A 109 -7.29 -2.82 1.63
CA LEU A 109 -6.89 -2.76 0.22
C LEU A 109 -5.38 -2.55 0.08
N ILE A 110 -4.82 -3.09 -1.01
CA ILE A 110 -3.44 -2.87 -1.42
C ILE A 110 -3.43 -2.25 -2.82
N VAL A 111 -2.85 -1.07 -2.94
CA VAL A 111 -2.78 -0.34 -4.20
C VAL A 111 -1.48 -0.72 -4.92
N LEU A 112 -1.59 -1.41 -6.06
CA LEU A 112 -0.46 -1.67 -6.93
C LEU A 112 -0.39 -0.58 -8.00
N SER A 113 0.72 0.15 -8.02
CA SER A 113 0.99 1.18 -9.00
C SER A 113 1.52 0.62 -10.32
N GLU A 114 1.40 1.41 -11.39
CA GLU A 114 2.24 1.21 -12.57
C GLU A 114 3.70 1.56 -12.27
N CYS A 115 4.61 0.95 -13.03
CA CYS A 115 6.04 1.17 -12.85
C CYS A 115 6.39 2.66 -13.00
N GLY A 116 7.18 3.19 -12.06
CA GLY A 116 7.54 4.61 -12.01
C GLY A 116 6.66 5.47 -11.09
N PHE A 117 5.51 4.97 -10.63
CA PHE A 117 4.66 5.64 -9.64
C PHE A 117 4.89 5.10 -8.23
N ASP A 118 5.56 5.88 -7.40
CA ASP A 118 5.93 5.50 -6.02
C ASP A 118 4.81 5.88 -5.04
N MET A 119 4.09 4.87 -4.53
CA MET A 119 2.95 5.06 -3.62
C MET A 119 3.44 5.41 -2.21
N LYS A 120 2.84 6.42 -1.60
CA LYS A 120 3.18 6.91 -0.26
C LYS A 120 1.94 7.19 0.58
N GLY A 121 2.05 6.91 1.87
CA GLY A 121 1.05 7.17 2.90
C GLY A 121 1.31 8.43 3.72
N SER A 122 2.13 9.37 3.26
CA SER A 122 2.50 10.53 4.07
C SER A 122 1.29 11.36 4.51
N VAL A 123 1.18 11.63 5.82
CA VAL A 123 0.15 12.52 6.38
C VAL A 123 0.46 14.00 6.15
N LYS A 124 1.73 14.34 5.92
CA LYS A 124 2.19 15.74 5.82
C LYS A 124 1.99 16.35 4.44
N LYS A 125 1.68 15.53 3.44
CA LYS A 125 1.57 15.94 2.03
C LYS A 125 0.12 16.29 1.73
N LYS A 126 -0.07 17.41 1.03
CA LYS A 126 -1.39 17.94 0.67
C LYS A 126 -1.74 17.78 -0.80
N GLU A 127 -0.75 17.52 -1.64
CA GLU A 127 -0.95 17.26 -3.07
C GLU A 127 -0.84 15.76 -3.32
N VAL A 128 -1.73 15.22 -4.16
CA VAL A 128 -1.69 13.81 -4.59
C VAL A 128 -0.39 13.46 -5.28
N PHE A 129 0.17 14.39 -6.06
CA PHE A 129 1.39 14.16 -6.83
C PHE A 129 2.49 15.09 -6.35
N GLY A 130 3.65 14.54 -6.00
CA GLY A 130 4.84 15.35 -5.71
C GLY A 130 6.15 14.65 -6.03
N ARG A 131 7.26 15.33 -5.74
CA ARG A 131 8.60 14.77 -5.90
C ARG A 131 9.45 15.08 -4.69
N SER A 132 10.24 14.09 -4.28
CA SER A 132 11.31 14.23 -3.31
C SER A 132 12.67 14.03 -3.99
N LYS A 133 13.73 14.00 -3.18
CA LYS A 133 15.09 13.65 -3.63
C LYS A 133 15.23 12.16 -4.02
N MET A 134 14.21 11.33 -3.81
CA MET A 134 14.25 9.91 -4.16
C MET A 134 14.15 9.70 -5.67
N GLN A 135 15.04 8.83 -6.17
CA GLN A 135 15.17 8.52 -7.59
C GLN A 135 14.74 7.10 -7.96
N GLY A 136 14.57 6.20 -7.00
CA GLY A 136 14.19 4.81 -7.22
C GLY A 136 13.07 4.35 -6.28
N MET A 137 12.26 3.42 -6.76
CA MET A 137 11.13 2.79 -6.06
C MET A 137 11.18 1.27 -6.19
N HIS A 138 10.40 0.59 -5.37
CA HIS A 138 10.19 -0.85 -5.47
C HIS A 138 9.27 -1.20 -6.65
N THR A 139 9.61 -2.24 -7.39
CA THR A 139 8.70 -2.93 -8.32
C THR A 139 8.22 -4.22 -7.67
N TRP A 140 6.99 -4.63 -8.02
CA TRP A 140 6.44 -5.91 -7.57
C TRP A 140 7.15 -7.08 -8.28
N ASP A 141 7.38 -6.93 -9.58
CA ASP A 141 8.01 -7.93 -10.44
C ASP A 141 9.54 -7.86 -10.32
N ASP A 142 10.29 -8.71 -11.04
CA ASP A 142 11.75 -8.60 -11.26
C ASP A 142 12.71 -8.76 -10.07
N ALA A 143 12.23 -9.19 -8.89
CA ALA A 143 13.14 -9.62 -7.83
C ALA A 143 13.98 -10.82 -8.31
N PHE A 144 15.28 -10.81 -8.04
CA PHE A 144 16.18 -11.89 -8.43
C PHE A 144 17.00 -12.38 -7.24
N PHE A 145 17.35 -13.67 -7.27
CA PHE A 145 18.25 -14.29 -6.33
C PHE A 145 19.47 -14.82 -7.08
N LEU A 146 20.67 -14.48 -6.62
CA LEU A 146 21.93 -14.92 -7.20
C LEU A 146 22.61 -15.92 -6.27
N SER A 147 22.85 -17.13 -6.77
CA SER A 147 23.55 -18.20 -6.03
C SER A 147 24.64 -18.84 -6.90
N LYS A 148 25.61 -19.49 -6.24
CA LYS A 148 26.66 -20.27 -6.91
C LYS A 148 26.13 -21.56 -7.52
N LYS A 149 25.11 -22.14 -6.92
CA LYS A 149 24.43 -23.35 -7.39
C LYS A 149 23.08 -22.96 -7.93
N GLU A 150 22.67 -23.61 -9.00
CA GLU A 150 21.31 -23.49 -9.49
C GLU A 150 20.34 -23.90 -8.39
N GLN A 151 19.42 -23.00 -8.09
CA GLN A 151 18.25 -23.25 -7.25
C GLN A 151 17.07 -23.20 -8.21
N GLY A 152 16.10 -24.10 -8.05
CA GLY A 152 15.02 -24.31 -9.01
C GLY A 152 14.25 -23.04 -9.42
N GLN A 153 13.32 -23.18 -10.35
CA GLN A 153 12.47 -22.05 -10.76
C GLN A 153 11.44 -21.68 -9.68
N ASP A 154 10.80 -20.52 -9.83
CA ASP A 154 9.70 -20.05 -8.96
C ASP A 154 10.03 -19.91 -7.47
N LEU A 155 11.26 -19.48 -7.17
CA LEU A 155 11.68 -19.22 -5.79
C LEU A 155 10.87 -18.10 -5.15
N SER A 156 10.45 -18.34 -3.92
CA SER A 156 9.91 -17.34 -3.01
C SER A 156 10.99 -16.85 -2.04
N ILE A 157 10.82 -15.65 -1.49
CA ILE A 157 11.73 -15.13 -0.46
C ILE A 157 11.80 -16.03 0.77
N SER A 158 10.73 -16.76 1.08
CA SER A 158 10.66 -17.74 2.18
C SER A 158 11.57 -18.95 1.96
N ASP A 159 11.93 -19.29 0.72
CA ASP A 159 12.79 -20.43 0.44
C ASP A 159 14.27 -20.15 0.76
N LEU A 160 14.66 -18.86 0.76
CA LEU A 160 16.05 -18.46 0.89
C LEU A 160 16.70 -18.90 2.20
N ALA A 161 15.93 -18.90 3.30
CA ALA A 161 16.44 -19.33 4.60
C ALA A 161 16.94 -20.78 4.57
N ASN A 162 16.14 -21.69 4.00
CA ASN A 162 16.51 -23.10 3.90
C ASN A 162 17.69 -23.30 2.93
N ILE A 163 17.67 -22.63 1.78
CA ILE A 163 18.76 -22.69 0.78
C ILE A 163 20.10 -22.28 1.42
N ILE A 164 20.11 -21.17 2.17
CA ILE A 164 21.31 -20.67 2.83
C ILE A 164 21.79 -21.66 3.90
N LEU A 165 20.90 -22.16 4.76
CA LEU A 165 21.26 -23.09 5.84
C LEU A 165 21.80 -24.42 5.31
N ASP A 166 21.25 -24.95 4.22
CA ASP A 166 21.73 -26.17 3.57
C ASP A 166 23.15 -26.05 3.02
N ASP A 167 23.55 -24.86 2.60
CA ASP A 167 24.92 -24.62 2.12
C ASP A 167 25.93 -24.54 3.28
N PHE A 168 25.49 -24.19 4.50
CA PHE A 168 26.34 -24.17 5.70
C PHE A 168 26.38 -25.51 6.44
N SER A 169 25.31 -26.31 6.40
CA SER A 169 25.24 -27.62 7.07
C SER A 169 26.00 -28.74 6.33
N LYS A 170 26.41 -28.50 5.08
CA LYS A 170 27.18 -29.44 4.25
C LYS A 170 28.71 -29.28 4.36
N LYS A 171 29.20 -28.64 5.43
CA LYS A 171 30.62 -28.65 5.82
C LYS A 171 30.87 -29.68 6.91
#